data_AF-A0A6C0KH82-F1
#
_entry.id   AF-A0A6C0KH82-F1
#
_cell.length_a   1.000
_cell.length_b   1.000
_cell.length_c   1.000
_cell.angle_alpha   90.00
_cell.angle_beta   90.00
_cell.angle_gamma   90.00
#
_symmetry.space_group_name_H-M   'P 1'
#
loop_
_entity.id
_entity.type
_entity.pdbx_description
1 polymer ?
#
loop_
_entity_poly.entity_id
_entity_poly.type
_entity_poly.pdbx_seq_one_letter_code
_entity_poly.pdbx_strand_id
1 'polypeptide(L)'
;MSYFQKERKMDDIISKTIPSATIVHRYNDRHTLVKCSVKDLVMCNHIDNWEFNRPPDMHRCVAIADYIYDTKPALDWMIYLVYDGKLKIIDGLHRYSALVHLWRENHKTVDFITPSKYGCNGDAVWLYSREIFLSIRINHSMGEIVDVFQSLNKSNPIPELYMDNSDSAKREIIESIVAEWQQKFKSHFTVTSKPNIPNINRDRFIDLLDKLYQKYNITRNTAHVLSDKLYETNHYIRNNIPKKITETALTKCRETNCYLFLVKKEILENMI
;
A
#
# COMPACT_ATOMS: atom_id res chain seq x y z
N MET A 1 13.27 -18.21 32.11
CA MET A 1 14.17 -18.95 31.22
C MET A 1 14.27 -18.18 29.91
N SER A 2 15.38 -17.47 29.70
CA SER A 2 15.65 -16.73 28.47
C SER A 2 15.98 -17.74 27.37
N TYR A 3 15.09 -17.87 26.39
CA TYR A 3 15.42 -18.55 25.13
C TYR A 3 16.44 -17.68 24.39
N PHE A 4 17.73 -18.01 24.51
CA PHE A 4 18.74 -17.52 23.58
C PHE A 4 18.37 -18.02 22.19
N GLN A 5 17.74 -17.16 21.38
CA GLN A 5 17.62 -17.39 19.95
C GLN A 5 19.05 -17.44 19.39
N LYS A 6 19.47 -18.61 18.91
CA LYS A 6 20.74 -18.79 18.21
C LYS A 6 20.84 -17.74 17.12
N GLU A 7 21.87 -16.89 17.17
CA GLU A 7 22.10 -15.86 16.16
C GLU A 7 22.10 -16.51 14.78
N ARG A 8 21.18 -16.06 13.91
CA ARG A 8 21.11 -16.55 12.54
C ARG A 8 22.14 -15.81 11.71
N LYS A 9 22.82 -16.53 10.83
CA LYS A 9 23.75 -15.93 9.87
C LYS A 9 22.98 -15.43 8.65
N MET A 10 23.32 -14.23 8.20
CA MET A 10 22.73 -13.59 7.02
C MET A 10 22.78 -14.50 5.78
N ASP A 11 23.90 -15.18 5.56
CA ASP A 11 24.13 -15.99 4.36
C ASP A 11 23.22 -17.22 4.30
N ASP A 12 22.97 -17.85 5.46
CA ASP A 12 22.04 -18.96 5.58
C ASP A 12 20.60 -18.51 5.28
N ILE A 13 20.24 -17.30 5.71
CA ILE A 13 18.93 -16.70 5.42
C ILE A 13 18.80 -16.44 3.93
N ILE A 14 19.75 -15.71 3.33
CA ILE A 14 19.71 -15.34 1.90
C ILE A 14 19.65 -16.60 1.03
N SER A 15 20.58 -17.54 1.23
CA SER A 15 20.66 -18.78 0.43
C SER A 15 19.41 -19.65 0.55
N LYS A 16 18.73 -19.63 1.71
CA LYS A 16 17.48 -20.37 1.91
C LYS A 16 16.27 -19.65 1.31
N THR A 17 16.19 -18.33 1.43
CA THR A 17 14.99 -17.57 1.02
C THR A 17 15.01 -17.18 -0.45
N ILE A 18 16.17 -16.81 -0.98
CA ILE A 18 16.36 -16.34 -2.36
C ILE A 18 17.69 -16.93 -2.85
N PRO A 19 17.73 -18.22 -3.23
CA PRO A 19 18.98 -18.95 -3.49
C PRO A 19 19.86 -18.34 -4.59
N SER A 20 19.25 -17.65 -5.56
CA SER A 20 19.94 -16.97 -6.66
C SER A 20 20.46 -15.57 -6.31
N ALA A 21 20.18 -15.08 -5.10
CA ALA A 21 20.58 -13.74 -4.71
C ALA A 21 22.10 -13.63 -4.61
N THR A 22 22.64 -12.55 -5.18
CA THR A 22 24.04 -12.20 -5.08
C THR A 22 24.21 -11.08 -4.06
N ILE A 23 25.14 -11.25 -3.12
CA ILE A 23 25.50 -10.19 -2.18
C ILE A 23 26.25 -9.10 -2.92
N VAL A 24 25.72 -7.88 -2.88
CA VAL A 24 26.31 -6.69 -3.50
C VAL A 24 27.20 -5.97 -2.50
N HIS A 25 26.71 -5.81 -1.26
CA HIS A 25 27.42 -5.10 -0.21
C HIS A 25 26.98 -5.55 1.19
N ARG A 26 27.90 -5.56 2.15
CA ARG A 26 27.60 -5.77 3.57
C ARG A 26 27.92 -4.49 4.33
N TYR A 27 26.90 -3.87 4.91
CA TYR A 27 27.08 -2.70 5.78
C TYR A 27 27.62 -3.13 7.15
N ASN A 28 27.11 -4.26 7.66
CA ASN A 28 27.57 -4.96 8.86
C ASN A 28 26.97 -6.37 8.88
N ASP A 29 27.22 -7.13 9.95
CA ASP A 29 26.75 -8.51 10.10
C ASP A 29 25.21 -8.66 10.11
N ARG A 30 24.49 -7.58 10.39
CA ARG A 30 23.02 -7.53 10.47
C ARG A 30 22.36 -6.86 9.27
N HIS A 31 23.11 -6.28 8.34
CA HIS A 31 22.56 -5.51 7.21
C HIS A 31 23.35 -5.72 5.93
N THR A 32 22.67 -6.32 4.95
CA THR A 32 23.26 -6.67 3.65
C THR A 32 22.37 -6.18 2.51
N LEU A 33 23.02 -5.62 1.49
CA LEU A 33 22.43 -5.34 0.19
C LEU A 33 22.67 -6.54 -0.73
N VAL A 34 21.60 -7.08 -1.29
CA VAL A 34 21.65 -8.15 -2.28
C VAL A 34 20.94 -7.73 -3.56
N LYS A 35 21.26 -8.40 -4.66
CA LYS A 35 20.51 -8.32 -5.91
C LYS A 35 20.00 -9.71 -6.30
N CYS A 36 18.81 -9.76 -6.90
CA CYS A 36 18.23 -10.98 -7.44
C CYS A 36 17.39 -10.63 -8.68
N SER A 37 16.99 -11.65 -9.46
CA SER A 37 16.08 -11.42 -10.57
C SER A 37 14.67 -11.11 -10.06
N VAL A 38 13.89 -10.35 -10.84
CA VAL A 38 12.46 -10.12 -10.55
C VAL A 38 11.72 -11.46 -10.43
N LYS A 39 12.05 -12.45 -11.28
CA LYS A 39 11.49 -13.80 -11.22
C LYS A 39 11.66 -14.43 -9.83
N ASP A 40 12.88 -14.41 -9.32
CA ASP A 40 13.20 -15.06 -8.05
C ASP A 40 12.53 -14.35 -6.87
N LEU A 41 12.44 -13.02 -6.94
CA LEU A 41 11.72 -12.22 -5.96
C LEU A 41 10.22 -12.58 -5.90
N VAL A 42 9.53 -12.64 -7.04
CA VAL A 42 8.08 -12.91 -7.07
C VAL A 42 7.73 -14.38 -6.82
N MET A 43 8.68 -15.29 -7.09
CA MET A 43 8.55 -16.72 -6.78
C MET A 43 8.88 -17.04 -5.31
N CYS A 44 9.48 -16.11 -4.57
CA CYS A 44 9.76 -16.28 -3.15
C CYS A 44 8.46 -16.30 -2.34
N ASN A 45 8.08 -17.47 -1.84
CA ASN A 45 6.89 -17.70 -1.00
C ASN A 45 7.10 -17.35 0.49
N HIS A 46 8.22 -16.71 0.82
CA HIS A 46 8.64 -16.42 2.19
C HIS A 46 8.73 -14.91 2.49
N ILE A 47 8.03 -14.09 1.70
CA ILE A 47 7.97 -12.63 1.88
C ILE A 47 6.56 -12.23 2.31
N ASP A 48 6.45 -11.77 3.54
CA ASP A 48 5.21 -11.26 4.13
C ASP A 48 5.23 -9.73 4.17
N ASN A 49 4.04 -9.13 4.31
CA ASN A 49 3.95 -7.71 4.66
C ASN A 49 4.29 -7.57 6.15
N TRP A 50 5.13 -6.59 6.52
CA TRP A 50 5.34 -6.28 7.92
C TRP A 50 4.03 -5.83 8.57
N GLU A 51 3.73 -6.29 9.78
CA GLU A 51 2.43 -6.14 10.43
C GLU A 51 1.98 -4.67 10.63
N PHE A 52 2.94 -3.75 10.78
CA PHE A 52 2.72 -2.30 10.91
C PHE A 52 2.69 -1.57 9.56
N ASN A 53 2.93 -2.24 8.45
CA ASN A 53 2.64 -1.63 7.16
C ASN A 53 1.13 -1.54 6.95
N ARG A 54 0.73 -0.47 6.28
CA ARG A 54 -0.57 -0.43 5.60
C ARG A 54 -0.65 -1.55 4.55
N PRO A 55 -1.85 -2.12 4.30
CA PRO A 55 -2.04 -3.03 3.19
C PRO A 55 -1.73 -2.33 1.85
N PRO A 56 -1.36 -3.09 0.80
CA PRO A 56 -1.11 -2.50 -0.50
C PRO A 56 -2.39 -1.89 -1.07
N ASP A 57 -2.32 -0.62 -1.49
CA ASP A 57 -3.36 0.00 -2.31
C ASP A 57 -3.32 -0.61 -3.72
N MET A 58 -4.29 -1.47 -4.03
CA MET A 58 -4.31 -2.19 -5.30
C MET A 58 -4.48 -1.26 -6.50
N HIS A 59 -5.11 -0.09 -6.37
CA HIS A 59 -5.16 0.88 -7.47
C HIS A 59 -3.76 1.41 -7.78
N ARG A 60 -2.97 1.69 -6.75
CA ARG A 60 -1.58 2.08 -6.89
C ARG A 60 -0.72 0.95 -7.45
N CYS A 61 -0.94 -0.29 -7.01
CA CYS A 61 -0.19 -1.44 -7.51
C CYS A 61 -0.46 -1.67 -9.00
N VAL A 62 -1.71 -1.58 -9.45
CA VAL A 62 -2.08 -1.68 -10.86
C VAL A 62 -1.48 -0.54 -11.68
N ALA A 63 -1.54 0.70 -11.19
CA ALA A 63 -0.93 1.84 -11.89
C ALA A 63 0.61 1.70 -12.03
N ILE A 64 1.28 1.15 -11.03
CA ILE A 64 2.71 0.83 -11.10
C ILE A 64 2.95 -0.29 -12.12
N ALA A 65 2.15 -1.35 -12.10
CA ALA A 65 2.25 -2.46 -13.04
C ALA A 65 2.08 -2.01 -14.50
N ASP A 66 1.06 -1.19 -14.76
CA ASP A 66 0.81 -0.53 -16.04
C ASP A 66 2.04 0.24 -16.51
N TYR A 67 2.57 1.12 -15.66
CA TYR A 67 3.76 1.90 -16.00
C TYR A 67 4.97 1.03 -16.35
N ILE A 68 5.25 -0.02 -15.55
CA ILE A 68 6.35 -0.95 -15.83
C ILE A 68 6.18 -1.57 -17.22
N TYR A 69 4.98 -2.11 -17.49
CA TYR A 69 4.73 -2.90 -18.70
C TYR A 69 4.72 -2.03 -19.95
N ASP A 70 4.07 -0.86 -19.87
CA ASP A 70 3.87 0.04 -21.00
C ASP A 70 5.17 0.79 -21.36
N THR A 71 5.98 1.18 -20.36
CA THR A 71 7.18 2.02 -20.58
C THR A 71 8.51 1.27 -20.50
N LYS A 72 8.52 0.03 -19.99
CA LYS A 72 9.71 -0.81 -19.80
C LYS A 72 10.87 -0.08 -19.08
N PRO A 73 10.58 0.69 -18.02
CA PRO A 73 11.53 1.61 -17.40
C PRO A 73 12.66 0.84 -16.72
N ALA A 74 13.83 1.45 -16.51
CA ALA A 74 14.84 0.84 -15.65
C ALA A 74 14.27 0.60 -14.24
N LEU A 75 14.50 -0.59 -13.67
CA LEU A 75 14.03 -0.93 -12.33
C LEU A 75 15.15 -0.71 -11.32
N ASP A 76 15.52 0.54 -11.09
CA ASP A 76 16.48 0.98 -10.07
C ASP A 76 15.91 0.91 -8.64
N TRP A 77 14.96 0.00 -8.42
CA TRP A 77 14.20 -0.10 -7.19
C TRP A 77 14.97 -0.87 -6.13
N MET A 78 14.74 -0.44 -4.89
CA MET A 78 15.17 -1.15 -3.71
C MET A 78 13.98 -1.47 -2.83
N ILE A 79 13.86 -2.74 -2.43
CA ILE A 79 12.86 -3.21 -1.46
C ILE A 79 13.59 -3.46 -0.14
N TYR A 80 13.03 -2.92 0.95
CA TYR A 80 13.62 -3.03 2.27
C TYR A 80 12.91 -4.15 3.04
N LEU A 81 13.70 -5.09 3.54
CA LEU A 81 13.23 -6.31 4.18
C LEU A 81 13.87 -6.46 5.55
N VAL A 82 13.09 -6.95 6.50
CA VAL A 82 13.59 -7.47 7.79
C VAL A 82 13.33 -8.96 7.87
N TYR A 83 14.21 -9.70 8.53
CA TYR A 83 14.01 -11.13 8.77
C TYR A 83 13.63 -11.39 10.23
N ASP A 84 12.45 -11.98 10.43
CA ASP A 84 11.91 -12.40 11.71
C ASP A 84 11.23 -13.77 11.55
N GLY A 85 12.04 -14.81 11.32
CA GLY A 85 11.58 -16.15 10.92
C GLY A 85 11.18 -16.26 9.44
N LYS A 86 10.67 -15.17 8.87
CA LYS A 86 10.42 -14.96 7.43
C LYS A 86 10.89 -13.56 7.02
N LEU A 87 11.05 -13.32 5.73
CA LEU A 87 11.27 -11.97 5.22
C LEU A 87 9.97 -11.18 5.33
N LYS A 88 10.05 -9.96 5.86
CA LYS A 88 8.94 -9.02 5.95
C LYS A 88 9.32 -7.72 5.26
N ILE A 89 8.48 -7.22 4.36
CA ILE A 89 8.71 -5.95 3.67
C ILE A 89 8.42 -4.80 4.63
N ILE A 90 9.38 -3.90 4.84
CA ILE A 90 9.18 -2.66 5.61
C ILE A 90 9.05 -1.43 4.69
N ASP A 91 9.62 -1.47 3.49
CA ASP A 91 9.36 -0.46 2.45
C ASP A 91 9.46 -1.08 1.05
N GLY A 92 8.70 -0.51 0.11
CA GLY A 92 8.59 -1.01 -1.25
C GLY A 92 7.45 -2.00 -1.46
N LEU A 93 6.52 -2.13 -0.49
CA LEU A 93 5.39 -3.05 -0.57
C LEU A 93 4.59 -2.90 -1.87
N HIS A 94 4.22 -1.68 -2.26
CA HIS A 94 3.45 -1.44 -3.49
C HIS A 94 4.22 -1.84 -4.77
N ARG A 95 5.55 -1.67 -4.77
CA ARG A 95 6.42 -2.08 -5.90
C ARG A 95 6.46 -3.61 -5.99
N TYR A 96 6.68 -4.28 -4.87
CA TYR A 96 6.62 -5.74 -4.78
C TYR A 96 5.25 -6.27 -5.21
N SER A 97 4.16 -5.72 -4.66
CA SER A 97 2.79 -6.12 -5.00
C SER A 97 2.45 -5.90 -6.46
N ALA A 98 2.97 -4.83 -7.09
CA ALA A 98 2.84 -4.61 -8.53
C ALA A 98 3.57 -5.69 -9.35
N LEU A 99 4.79 -6.07 -8.96
CA LEU A 99 5.52 -7.16 -9.62
C LEU A 99 4.81 -8.50 -9.46
N VAL A 100 4.26 -8.81 -8.28
CA VAL A 100 3.45 -10.01 -8.05
C VAL A 100 2.16 -9.99 -8.88
N HIS A 101 1.50 -8.83 -9.00
CA HIS A 101 0.33 -8.67 -9.85
C HIS A 101 0.67 -8.93 -11.32
N LEU A 102 1.74 -8.30 -11.84
CA LEU A 102 2.23 -8.55 -13.20
C LEU A 102 2.53 -10.02 -13.45
N TRP A 103 3.28 -10.65 -12.53
CA TRP A 103 3.59 -12.08 -12.62
C TRP A 103 2.32 -12.92 -12.75
N ARG A 104 1.34 -12.72 -11.87
CA ARG A 104 0.08 -13.49 -11.88
C ARG A 104 -0.72 -13.29 -13.15
N GLU A 105 -0.88 -12.05 -13.60
CA GLU A 105 -1.68 -11.73 -14.78
C GLU A 105 -1.00 -12.20 -16.08
N ASN A 106 0.31 -12.06 -16.19
CA ASN A 106 1.09 -12.52 -17.34
C ASN A 106 1.21 -14.04 -17.42
N HIS A 107 1.06 -14.76 -16.31
CA HIS A 107 1.06 -16.24 -16.32
C HIS A 107 -0.33 -16.85 -16.56
N LYS A 108 -1.36 -16.03 -16.81
CA LYS A 108 -2.64 -16.54 -17.29
C LYS A 108 -2.49 -17.12 -18.69
N THR A 109 -3.30 -18.14 -18.99
CA THR A 109 -3.43 -18.70 -20.33
C THR A 109 -4.00 -17.66 -21.30
N VAL A 110 -3.80 -17.88 -22.60
CA VAL A 110 -4.38 -17.03 -23.63
C VAL A 110 -5.90 -17.03 -23.50
N ASP A 111 -6.46 -15.84 -23.37
CA ASP A 111 -7.90 -15.59 -23.43
C ASP A 111 -8.17 -14.70 -24.65
N PHE A 112 -8.84 -15.27 -25.65
CA PHE A 112 -9.17 -14.57 -26.89
C PHE A 112 -10.38 -13.64 -26.75
N ILE A 113 -11.16 -13.77 -25.68
CA ILE A 113 -12.35 -12.96 -25.41
C ILE A 113 -11.95 -11.74 -24.58
N THR A 114 -11.16 -11.96 -23.53
CA THR A 114 -10.61 -10.89 -22.67
C THR A 114 -9.09 -10.99 -22.55
N PRO A 115 -8.34 -10.49 -23.56
CA PRO A 115 -6.89 -10.54 -23.53
C PRO A 115 -6.31 -9.85 -22.30
N SER A 116 -5.33 -10.51 -21.67
CA SER A 116 -4.57 -9.92 -20.56
C SER A 116 -3.81 -8.68 -21.05
N LYS A 117 -3.88 -7.60 -20.27
CA LYS A 117 -3.11 -6.38 -20.54
C LYS A 117 -1.61 -6.63 -20.55
N TYR A 118 -1.13 -7.57 -19.74
CA TYR A 118 0.28 -7.77 -19.48
C TYR A 118 0.89 -8.95 -20.23
N GLY A 119 0.32 -9.36 -21.37
CA GLY A 119 0.76 -10.56 -22.09
C GLY A 119 0.26 -11.84 -21.42
N CYS A 120 0.75 -13.00 -21.88
CA CYS A 120 0.26 -14.31 -21.43
C CYS A 120 1.36 -15.37 -21.40
N ASN A 121 1.10 -16.50 -20.74
CA ASN A 121 2.03 -17.64 -20.65
C ASN A 121 3.45 -17.28 -20.17
N GLY A 122 3.61 -16.25 -19.34
CA GLY A 122 4.92 -15.86 -18.83
C GLY A 122 5.83 -15.17 -19.85
N ASP A 123 5.27 -14.63 -20.95
CA ASP A 123 6.03 -14.04 -22.07
C ASP A 123 6.78 -12.74 -21.74
N ALA A 124 6.57 -12.14 -20.56
CA ALA A 124 7.27 -10.95 -20.10
C ALA A 124 8.71 -11.23 -19.62
N VAL A 125 9.47 -12.06 -20.35
CA VAL A 125 10.85 -12.47 -20.01
C VAL A 125 11.77 -11.27 -19.81
N TRP A 126 11.56 -10.20 -20.59
CA TRP A 126 12.33 -8.95 -20.50
C TRP A 126 12.26 -8.28 -19.12
N LEU A 127 11.19 -8.52 -18.36
CA LEU A 127 10.98 -8.01 -17.01
C LEU A 127 11.56 -8.98 -15.99
N TYR A 128 11.26 -10.26 -16.13
CA TYR A 128 11.60 -11.28 -15.14
C TYR A 128 13.11 -11.57 -15.07
N SER A 129 13.86 -11.30 -16.14
CA SER A 129 15.31 -11.38 -16.15
C SER A 129 16.01 -10.16 -15.53
N ARG A 130 15.29 -9.08 -15.24
CA ARG A 130 15.88 -7.86 -14.67
C ARG A 130 16.27 -8.09 -13.22
N GLU A 131 17.35 -7.43 -12.83
CA GLU A 131 17.81 -7.41 -11.43
C GLU A 131 17.08 -6.33 -10.63
N ILE A 132 16.83 -6.61 -9.36
CA ILE A 132 16.31 -5.68 -8.37
C ILE A 132 17.11 -5.79 -7.08
N PHE A 133 17.26 -4.67 -6.35
CA PHE A 133 17.99 -4.64 -5.09
C PHE A 133 17.09 -4.89 -3.90
N LEU A 134 17.61 -5.66 -2.95
CA LEU A 134 16.97 -5.93 -1.67
C LEU A 134 17.92 -5.51 -0.54
N SER A 135 17.44 -4.64 0.34
CA SER A 135 18.15 -4.28 1.57
C SER A 135 17.61 -5.14 2.71
N ILE A 136 18.37 -6.19 3.09
CA ILE A 136 17.95 -7.19 4.07
C ILE A 136 18.61 -6.92 5.41
N ARG A 137 17.79 -6.93 6.45
CA ARG A 137 18.12 -6.61 7.84
C ARG A 137 17.74 -7.80 8.75
N ILE A 138 18.61 -8.22 9.67
CA ILE A 138 18.39 -9.37 10.56
C ILE A 138 18.72 -9.05 12.02
N ASN A 139 18.20 -9.85 12.97
CA ASN A 139 18.49 -9.73 14.40
C ASN A 139 18.26 -8.30 14.93
N HIS A 140 17.13 -7.71 14.55
CA HIS A 140 16.74 -6.36 14.96
C HIS A 140 15.76 -6.37 16.12
N SER A 141 15.86 -5.35 16.98
CA SER A 141 14.80 -5.05 17.94
C SER A 141 13.61 -4.39 17.22
N MET A 142 12.42 -4.47 17.80
CA MET A 142 11.24 -3.79 17.26
C MET A 142 11.46 -2.27 17.14
N GLY A 143 12.16 -1.65 18.11
CA GLY A 143 12.51 -0.23 18.06
C GLY A 143 13.40 0.12 16.86
N GLU A 144 14.43 -0.67 16.58
CA GLU A 144 15.30 -0.47 15.40
C GLU A 144 14.50 -0.59 14.09
N ILE A 145 13.53 -1.52 14.00
CA ILE A 145 12.70 -1.68 12.80
C ILE A 145 11.80 -0.45 12.61
N VAL A 146 11.18 0.03 13.69
CA VAL A 146 10.33 1.24 13.66
C VAL A 146 11.14 2.46 13.25
N ASP A 147 12.35 2.65 13.79
CA ASP A 147 13.21 3.79 13.44
C ASP A 147 13.60 3.78 11.95
N VAL A 148 13.97 2.61 11.43
CA VAL A 148 14.26 2.44 9.99
C VAL A 148 13.02 2.73 9.16
N PHE A 149 11.87 2.17 9.55
CA PHE A 149 10.61 2.38 8.86
C PHE A 149 10.19 3.84 8.81
N GLN A 150 10.24 4.55 9.94
CA GLN A 150 9.98 5.98 10.01
C GLN A 150 10.96 6.75 9.15
N SER A 151 12.25 6.42 9.23
CA SER A 151 13.30 7.08 8.43
C SER A 151 13.07 6.94 6.93
N LEU A 152 12.65 5.75 6.47
CA LEU A 152 12.34 5.50 5.06
C LEU A 152 11.10 6.27 4.59
N ASN A 153 10.14 6.50 5.49
CA ASN A 153 8.86 7.13 5.18
C ASN A 153 8.79 8.64 5.52
N LYS A 154 9.92 9.29 5.88
CA LYS A 154 9.94 10.73 6.20
C LYS A 154 9.32 11.62 5.10
N SER A 155 9.48 11.24 3.83
CA SER A 155 8.95 12.00 2.69
C SER A 155 7.45 11.78 2.43
N ASN A 156 6.90 10.65 2.88
CA ASN A 156 5.49 10.31 2.75
C ASN A 156 5.04 9.65 4.07
N PRO A 157 4.73 10.46 5.09
CA PRO A 157 4.39 9.94 6.41
C PRO A 157 3.20 9.00 6.31
N ILE A 158 3.30 7.88 7.04
CA ILE A 158 2.26 6.87 7.12
C ILE A 158 1.26 7.31 8.19
N PRO A 159 -0.06 7.09 7.99
CA PRO A 159 -1.05 7.45 9.01
C PRO A 159 -0.71 6.83 10.36
N GLU A 160 -0.90 7.59 11.44
CA GLU A 160 -0.62 7.17 12.82
C GLU A 160 -1.35 5.88 13.21
N LEU A 161 -2.50 5.62 12.59
CA LEU A 161 -3.27 4.38 12.71
C LEU A 161 -2.43 3.10 12.54
N TYR A 162 -1.32 3.17 11.80
CA TYR A 162 -0.45 2.03 11.54
C TYR A 162 0.78 1.96 12.45
N MET A 163 0.99 2.98 13.28
CA MET A 163 2.16 3.10 14.17
C MET A 163 1.85 2.63 15.59
N ASP A 164 0.59 2.70 16.03
CA ASP A 164 0.18 2.29 17.37
C ASP A 164 -0.46 0.89 17.36
N ASN A 165 0.01 0.03 18.28
CA ASN A 165 -0.31 -1.40 18.30
C ASN A 165 -1.54 -1.72 19.17
N SER A 166 -2.05 -0.74 19.91
CA SER A 166 -3.06 -0.98 20.95
C SER A 166 -4.49 -1.11 20.44
N ASP A 167 -4.79 -0.74 19.19
CA ASP A 167 -6.17 -0.64 18.72
C ASP A 167 -6.40 -1.30 17.34
N SER A 168 -6.24 -2.62 17.30
CA SER A 168 -6.55 -3.44 16.12
C SER A 168 -8.02 -3.31 15.68
N ALA A 169 -8.94 -3.04 16.62
CA ALA A 169 -10.35 -2.84 16.33
C ALA A 169 -10.61 -1.54 15.55
N LYS A 170 -9.97 -0.43 15.95
CA LYS A 170 -10.02 0.84 15.20
C LYS A 170 -9.52 0.67 13.77
N ARG A 171 -8.38 -0.01 13.59
CA ARG A 171 -7.81 -0.29 12.26
C ARG A 171 -8.79 -1.07 11.38
N GLU A 172 -9.36 -2.16 11.91
CA GLU A 172 -10.32 -3.00 11.19
C GLU A 172 -11.55 -2.19 10.73
N ILE A 173 -12.11 -1.36 11.62
CA ILE A 173 -13.26 -0.52 11.31
C ILE A 173 -12.92 0.49 10.21
N ILE A 174 -11.84 1.26 10.36
CA ILE A 174 -11.44 2.27 9.39
C ILE A 174 -11.13 1.63 8.04
N GLU A 175 -10.37 0.54 8.01
CA GLU A 175 -10.02 -0.15 6.76
C GLU A 175 -11.25 -0.71 6.04
N SER A 176 -12.25 -1.23 6.78
CA SER A 176 -13.50 -1.72 6.19
C SER A 176 -14.29 -0.60 5.49
N ILE A 177 -14.38 0.57 6.11
CA ILE A 177 -15.09 1.74 5.55
C ILE A 177 -14.33 2.31 4.35
N VAL A 178 -13.00 2.37 4.42
CA VAL A 178 -12.18 2.75 3.27
C VAL A 178 -12.41 1.82 2.09
N ALA A 179 -12.42 0.50 2.32
CA ALA A 179 -12.65 -0.48 1.26
C ALA A 179 -14.03 -0.33 0.63
N GLU A 180 -15.09 -0.16 1.44
CA GLU A 180 -16.46 0.09 0.97
C GLU A 180 -16.51 1.35 0.07
N TRP A 181 -15.94 2.45 0.54
CA TRP A 181 -15.95 3.72 -0.19
C TRP A 181 -15.08 3.70 -1.45
N GLN A 182 -13.92 3.03 -1.42
CA GLN A 182 -13.08 2.83 -2.60
C GLN A 182 -13.79 2.00 -3.66
N GLN A 183 -14.54 0.97 -3.26
CA GLN A 183 -15.33 0.17 -4.20
C GLN A 183 -16.49 0.98 -4.79
N LYS A 184 -17.26 1.67 -3.95
CA LYS A 184 -18.46 2.41 -4.36
C LYS A 184 -18.14 3.66 -5.17
N PHE A 185 -17.09 4.37 -4.81
CA PHE A 185 -16.69 5.65 -5.42
C PHE A 185 -15.31 5.56 -6.08
N LYS A 186 -15.02 4.41 -6.72
CA LYS A 186 -13.73 4.10 -7.36
C LYS A 186 -13.13 5.24 -8.18
N SER A 187 -13.94 5.94 -8.98
CA SER A 187 -13.45 7.02 -9.82
C SER A 187 -12.95 8.24 -9.03
N HIS A 188 -13.37 8.42 -7.78
CA HIS A 188 -12.94 9.53 -6.91
C HIS A 188 -11.66 9.26 -6.13
N PHE A 189 -11.19 8.00 -6.07
CA PHE A 189 -9.94 7.67 -5.41
C PHE A 189 -8.77 7.75 -6.38
N THR A 190 -7.71 8.43 -5.97
CA THR A 190 -6.51 8.60 -6.79
C THR A 190 -5.24 8.42 -5.97
N VAL A 191 -4.18 8.02 -6.67
CA VAL A 191 -2.86 7.72 -6.11
C VAL A 191 -2.06 8.97 -5.76
N THR A 192 -2.41 10.15 -6.32
CA THR A 192 -1.71 11.40 -6.01
C THR A 192 -1.98 11.82 -4.56
N SER A 193 -0.93 12.25 -3.85
CA SER A 193 -1.06 12.78 -2.48
C SER A 193 -1.79 14.13 -2.42
N LYS A 194 -1.82 14.86 -3.55
CA LYS A 194 -2.50 16.15 -3.70
C LYS A 194 -3.55 16.06 -4.82
N PRO A 195 -4.66 15.34 -4.59
CA PRO A 195 -5.70 15.19 -5.59
C PRO A 195 -6.43 16.50 -5.89
N ASN A 196 -6.78 16.71 -7.16
CA ASN A 196 -7.71 17.75 -7.55
C ASN A 196 -9.13 17.36 -7.17
N ILE A 197 -9.93 18.34 -6.72
CA ILE A 197 -11.36 18.19 -6.45
C ILE A 197 -12.06 17.68 -7.73
N PRO A 198 -12.94 16.65 -7.65
CA PRO A 198 -13.57 16.07 -6.47
C PRO A 198 -12.96 14.75 -6.03
N ASN A 199 -11.63 14.59 -6.14
CA ASN A 199 -10.96 13.33 -5.84
C ASN A 199 -10.27 13.38 -4.47
N ILE A 200 -10.04 12.20 -3.89
CA ILE A 200 -9.32 12.02 -2.64
C ILE A 200 -8.23 10.94 -2.78
N ASN A 201 -7.21 11.03 -1.93
CA ASN A 201 -6.22 10.00 -1.74
C ASN A 201 -6.63 9.07 -0.59
N ARG A 202 -6.34 7.77 -0.70
CA ARG A 202 -6.69 6.77 0.32
C ARG A 202 -6.18 7.17 1.71
N ASP A 203 -4.92 7.58 1.83
CA ASP A 203 -4.32 7.94 3.13
C ASP A 203 -4.99 9.17 3.73
N ARG A 204 -5.28 10.19 2.89
CA ARG A 204 -6.03 11.38 3.34
C ARG A 204 -7.43 11.04 3.83
N PHE A 205 -8.06 10.03 3.24
CA PHE A 205 -9.35 9.54 3.69
C PHE A 205 -9.23 8.77 5.00
N ILE A 206 -8.21 7.91 5.17
CA ILE A 206 -7.91 7.25 6.44
C ILE A 206 -7.73 8.27 7.56
N ASP A 207 -6.93 9.32 7.35
CA ASP A 207 -6.72 10.33 8.37
C ASP A 207 -8.02 11.06 8.77
N LEU A 208 -8.94 11.28 7.83
CA LEU A 208 -10.24 11.86 8.12
C LEU A 208 -11.03 10.92 9.02
N LEU A 209 -11.11 9.64 8.64
CA LEU A 209 -11.81 8.63 9.42
C LEU A 209 -11.21 8.45 10.82
N ASP A 210 -9.89 8.52 10.94
CA ASP A 210 -9.19 8.45 12.22
C ASP A 210 -9.62 9.56 13.19
N LYS A 211 -9.67 10.79 12.69
CA LYS A 211 -10.15 11.95 13.46
C LYS A 211 -11.62 11.83 13.83
N LEU A 212 -12.46 11.35 12.92
CA LEU A 212 -13.89 11.15 13.18
C LEU A 212 -14.12 10.03 14.19
N TYR A 213 -13.32 8.96 14.13
CA TYR A 213 -13.35 7.87 15.08
C TYR A 213 -13.13 8.39 16.51
N GLN A 214 -12.12 9.25 16.69
CA GLN A 214 -11.83 9.91 17.96
C GLN A 214 -12.94 10.90 18.36
N LYS A 215 -13.37 11.77 17.44
CA LYS A 215 -14.41 12.80 17.68
C LYS A 215 -15.72 12.21 18.19
N TYR A 216 -16.10 11.05 17.65
CA TYR A 216 -17.36 10.38 17.98
C TYR A 216 -17.23 9.25 19.00
N ASN A 217 -16.04 9.03 19.58
CA ASN A 217 -15.76 7.94 20.52
C ASN A 217 -16.27 6.59 20.00
N ILE A 218 -15.93 6.28 18.74
CA ILE A 218 -16.41 5.08 18.06
C ILE A 218 -15.87 3.83 18.76
N THR A 219 -16.71 2.81 18.84
CA THR A 219 -16.40 1.47 19.34
C THR A 219 -16.83 0.44 18.29
N ARG A 220 -16.54 -0.85 18.50
CA ARG A 220 -17.04 -1.92 17.61
C ARG A 220 -18.56 -1.88 17.43
N ASN A 221 -19.31 -1.56 18.49
CA ASN A 221 -20.77 -1.54 18.43
C ASN A 221 -21.33 -0.29 17.74
N THR A 222 -20.54 0.79 17.69
CA THR A 222 -20.94 2.08 17.09
C THR A 222 -20.22 2.35 15.77
N ALA A 223 -19.58 1.35 15.17
CA ALA A 223 -18.85 1.49 13.91
C ALA A 223 -19.69 2.09 12.77
N HIS A 224 -20.98 1.75 12.72
CA HIS A 224 -21.93 2.27 11.72
C HIS A 224 -22.07 3.80 11.74
N VAL A 225 -21.89 4.44 12.90
CA VAL A 225 -22.01 5.90 13.07
C VAL A 225 -21.04 6.64 12.14
N LEU A 226 -19.84 6.09 11.92
CA LEU A 226 -18.86 6.71 11.04
C LEU A 226 -19.36 6.73 9.58
N SER A 227 -19.91 5.62 9.10
CA SER A 227 -20.51 5.52 7.77
C SER A 227 -21.73 6.44 7.63
N ASP A 228 -22.63 6.43 8.61
CA ASP A 228 -23.82 7.29 8.61
C ASP A 228 -23.44 8.76 8.51
N LYS A 229 -22.46 9.19 9.30
CA LYS A 229 -21.95 10.57 9.28
C LYS A 229 -21.36 10.99 7.94
N LEU A 230 -20.65 10.08 7.26
CA LEU A 230 -20.14 10.33 5.91
C LEU A 230 -21.28 10.45 4.89
N TYR A 231 -22.29 9.59 4.96
CA TYR A 231 -23.44 9.62 4.05
C TYR A 231 -24.35 10.83 4.28
N GLU A 232 -24.62 11.18 5.54
CA GLU A 232 -25.33 12.40 5.94
C GLU A 232 -24.64 13.64 5.36
N THR A 233 -23.32 13.70 5.50
CA THR A 233 -22.53 14.84 5.03
C THR A 233 -22.44 14.88 3.50
N ASN A 234 -22.30 13.73 2.85
CA ASN A 234 -22.39 13.64 1.39
C ASN A 234 -23.74 14.16 0.87
N HIS A 235 -24.84 13.80 1.53
CA HIS A 235 -26.18 14.27 1.19
C HIS A 235 -26.34 15.78 1.46
N TYR A 236 -25.81 16.27 2.58
CA TYR A 236 -25.82 17.70 2.87
C TYR A 236 -25.06 18.51 1.80
N ILE A 237 -23.86 18.09 1.40
CA ILE A 237 -23.06 18.78 0.38
C ILE A 237 -23.76 18.70 -0.99
N ARG A 238 -24.38 17.57 -1.31
CA ARG A 238 -25.19 17.43 -2.54
C ARG A 238 -26.29 18.50 -2.63
N ASN A 239 -26.92 18.84 -1.50
CA ASN A 239 -27.97 19.85 -1.44
C ASN A 239 -27.42 21.28 -1.27
N ASN A 240 -26.15 21.42 -0.88
CA ASN A 240 -25.48 22.69 -0.60
C ASN A 240 -24.15 22.79 -1.35
N ILE A 241 -24.21 22.65 -2.68
CA ILE A 241 -23.02 22.60 -3.54
C ILE A 241 -22.20 23.90 -3.39
N PRO A 242 -20.87 23.81 -3.15
CA PRO A 242 -20.02 25.00 -3.06
C PRO A 242 -20.03 25.81 -4.37
N LYS A 243 -20.06 27.14 -4.26
CA LYS A 243 -20.21 28.04 -5.42
C LYS A 243 -19.06 28.01 -6.43
N LYS A 244 -17.86 27.60 -6.03
CA LYS A 244 -16.63 27.64 -6.86
C LYS A 244 -16.16 26.23 -7.23
N ILE A 245 -17.01 25.49 -7.94
CA ILE A 245 -16.69 24.14 -8.43
C ILE A 245 -16.79 24.12 -9.95
N THR A 246 -15.84 23.47 -10.61
CA THR A 246 -15.84 23.29 -12.06
C THR A 246 -16.96 22.35 -12.51
N GLU A 247 -17.56 22.59 -13.68
CA GLU A 247 -18.63 21.72 -14.20
C GLU A 247 -18.17 20.26 -14.36
N THR A 248 -16.94 20.02 -14.79
CA THR A 248 -16.37 18.66 -14.91
C THR A 248 -16.40 17.89 -13.58
N ALA A 249 -16.10 18.56 -12.47
CA ALA A 249 -16.17 17.96 -11.14
C ALA A 249 -17.63 17.64 -10.76
N LEU A 250 -18.57 18.54 -11.05
CA LEU A 250 -19.99 18.33 -10.78
C LEU A 250 -20.58 17.19 -11.61
N THR A 251 -20.24 17.10 -12.90
CA THR A 251 -20.67 16.00 -13.77
C THR A 251 -20.26 14.66 -13.16
N LYS A 252 -18.98 14.53 -12.76
CA LYS A 252 -18.49 13.32 -12.10
C LYS A 252 -19.24 13.02 -10.79
N CYS A 253 -19.47 14.01 -9.95
CA CYS A 253 -20.25 13.86 -8.71
C CYS A 253 -21.71 13.43 -8.97
N ARG A 254 -22.34 13.91 -10.05
CA ARG A 254 -23.70 13.51 -10.44
C ARG A 254 -23.75 12.06 -10.91
N GLU A 255 -22.76 11.63 -11.69
CA GLU A 255 -22.65 10.25 -12.18
C GLU A 255 -22.44 9.24 -11.06
N THR A 256 -21.62 9.58 -10.05
CA THR A 256 -21.28 8.67 -8.95
C THR A 256 -22.12 8.87 -7.69
N ASN A 257 -22.88 9.97 -7.63
CA ASN A 257 -23.56 10.46 -6.42
C ASN A 257 -22.62 10.73 -5.21
N CYS A 258 -21.33 11.01 -5.48
CA CYS A 258 -20.33 11.34 -4.46
C CYS A 258 -19.97 12.82 -4.50
N TYR A 259 -20.39 13.55 -3.48
CA TYR A 259 -20.18 14.98 -3.27
C TYR A 259 -19.24 15.26 -2.09
N LEU A 260 -18.97 14.26 -1.25
CA LEU A 260 -18.17 14.39 -0.03
C LEU A 260 -16.82 15.07 -0.27
N PHE A 261 -16.17 14.74 -1.38
CA PHE A 261 -14.83 15.23 -1.73
C PHE A 261 -14.83 16.55 -2.52
N LEU A 262 -15.97 17.23 -2.62
CA LEU A 262 -16.05 18.59 -3.16
C LEU A 262 -15.47 19.64 -2.22
N VAL A 263 -15.39 19.32 -0.94
CA VAL A 263 -14.91 20.20 0.12
C VAL A 263 -13.53 19.74 0.58
N LYS A 264 -12.69 20.70 0.99
CA LYS A 264 -11.37 20.36 1.52
C LYS A 264 -11.51 19.64 2.87
N LYS A 265 -10.52 18.80 3.19
CA LYS A 265 -10.46 17.99 4.42
C LYS A 265 -10.73 18.82 5.67
N GLU A 266 -10.15 20.01 5.78
CA GLU A 266 -10.28 20.88 6.97
C GLU A 266 -11.72 21.39 7.16
N ILE A 267 -12.44 21.63 6.07
CA ILE A 267 -13.85 22.02 6.14
C ILE A 267 -14.70 20.78 6.46
N LEU A 268 -14.38 19.66 5.82
CA LEU A 268 -15.12 18.41 6.01
C LEU A 268 -15.04 17.92 7.46
N GLU A 269 -13.88 18.03 8.12
CA GLU A 269 -13.69 17.73 9.55
C GLU A 269 -14.58 18.58 10.49
N ASN A 270 -14.97 19.78 10.06
CA ASN A 270 -15.87 20.65 10.80
C ASN A 270 -17.34 20.39 10.49
N MET A 271 -17.64 19.93 9.28
CA MET A 271 -19.02 19.62 8.84
C MET A 271 -19.52 18.29 9.39
N ILE A 272 -18.62 17.31 9.49
CA ILE A 272 -18.88 16.00 10.11
C ILE A 272 -18.55 16.12 11.58
#